data_AF-A0A0F9JK36-F1
#
_entry.id   AF-A0A0F9JK36-F1
#
_cell.length_a   1.000
_cell.length_b   1.000
_cell.length_c   1.000
_cell.angle_alpha   90.00
_cell.angle_beta   90.00
_cell.angle_gamma   90.00
#
_symmetry.space_group_name_H-M   'P 1'
#
loop_
_entity.id
_entity.type
_entity.pdbx_description
1 polymer ?
#
loop_
_entity_poly.entity_id
_entity_poly.type
_entity_poly.pdbx_seq_one_letter_code
_entity_poly.pdbx_strand_id
1 'polypeptide(L)' 'MKFNKDLIKTIMIIVLIVLLVGIFLVPSAYNSVYNKGVADGQLSVIQTQMQTGNVFVVVNGTVQGYPINAFCGGNSNT' A
#
# COMPACT_ATOMS: atom_id res chain seq x y z
N MET A 1 26.62 -16.31 40.95
CA MET A 1 25.43 -17.02 40.44
C MET A 1 25.86 -17.84 39.23
N LYS A 2 25.78 -19.18 39.27
CA LYS A 2 26.14 -20.02 38.10
C LYS A 2 24.99 -19.91 37.10
N PHE A 3 25.27 -19.41 35.90
CA PHE A 3 24.29 -19.43 34.83
C PHE A 3 23.95 -20.89 34.47
N ASN A 4 22.67 -21.25 34.62
CA ASN A 4 22.18 -22.57 34.24
C ASN A 4 22.20 -22.64 32.70
N LYS A 5 22.96 -23.61 32.16
CA LYS A 5 23.04 -23.86 30.70
C LYS A 5 21.66 -24.04 30.07
N ASP A 6 20.71 -24.60 30.81
CA ASP A 6 19.33 -24.77 30.35
C ASP A 6 18.60 -23.44 30.20
N LEU A 7 18.82 -22.48 31.11
CA LEU A 7 18.26 -21.13 31.00
C LEU A 7 18.75 -20.43 29.72
N ILE A 8 20.04 -20.57 29.39
CA ILE A 8 20.64 -19.98 28.19
C ILE A 8 20.06 -20.60 26.92
N LYS A 9 19.88 -21.92 26.89
CA LYS A 9 19.24 -22.61 25.76
C LYS A 9 17.80 -22.14 25.55
N THR A 10 17.03 -22.01 26.62
CA THR A 10 15.65 -21.51 26.54
C THR A 10 15.59 -20.09 26.00
N ILE A 11 16.46 -19.20 26.48
CA ILE A 11 16.54 -17.81 25.97
C ILE A 11 16.91 -17.79 24.49
N MET A 12 17.88 -18.60 24.07
CA MET A 12 18.27 -18.74 22.67
C MET A 12 17.11 -19.18 21.78
N ILE A 13 16.32 -20.17 22.21
CA ILE A 13 15.15 -20.65 21.47
C ILE A 13 14.09 -19.54 21.34
N ILE A 14 13.81 -18.81 22.43
CA ILE A 14 12.83 -17.72 22.41
C ILE A 14 13.26 -16.64 21.42
N VAL A 15 14.53 -16.21 21.46
CA VAL A 15 15.07 -15.20 20.55
C VAL A 15 14.97 -15.67 19.08
N LEU A 16 15.26 -16.94 18.82
CA LEU A 16 15.19 -17.51 17.47
C LEU A 16 13.75 -17.53 16.93
N ILE A 17 12.77 -17.88 17.77
CA ILE A 17 11.35 -17.88 17.41
C ILE A 17 10.88 -16.45 17.12
N VAL A 18 11.21 -15.49 17.97
CA VAL A 18 10.84 -14.07 17.77
C VAL A 18 11.41 -13.52 16.48
N LEU A 19 12.66 -13.85 16.15
CA LEU A 19 13.31 -13.47 14.90
C LEU A 19 12.60 -14.06 13.68
N LEU A 20 12.27 -15.36 13.70
CA LEU A 20 11.57 -16.01 12.60
C LEU A 20 10.18 -15.38 12.39
N VAL A 21 9.43 -15.15 13.46
CA VAL A 21 8.11 -14.50 13.38
C VAL A 21 8.23 -13.09 12.79
N GLY A 22 9.21 -12.31 13.25
CA GLY A 22 9.45 -10.95 12.75
C GLY A 22 9.80 -10.91 11.26
N ILE A 23 10.66 -11.81 10.79
CA ILE A 23 11.11 -11.84 9.39
C ILE A 23 10.00 -12.31 8.43
N PHE A 24 9.20 -13.31 8.83
CA PHE A 24 8.21 -13.91 7.92
C PHE A 24 6.85 -13.21 7.95
N LEU A 25 6.37 -12.76 9.11
CA LEU A 25 5.01 -12.21 9.25
C LEU A 25 4.94 -10.70 9.03
N VAL A 26 5.97 -9.93 9.41
CA VAL A 26 5.92 -8.46 9.32
C VAL A 26 5.90 -7.97 7.87
N PRO A 27 6.78 -8.45 6.97
CA PRO A 27 6.78 -7.98 5.58
C PRO A 27 5.50 -8.38 4.82
N SER A 28 4.96 -9.57 5.08
CA SER A 28 3.75 -10.06 4.44
C SER A 28 2.51 -9.28 4.90
N ALA A 29 2.40 -8.99 6.20
CA ALA A 29 1.33 -8.14 6.73
C ALA A 29 1.41 -6.71 6.16
N TYR A 30 2.60 -6.12 6.10
CA TYR A 30 2.81 -4.78 5.54
C TYR A 30 2.40 -4.71 4.06
N ASN A 31 2.85 -5.68 3.25
CA ASN A 31 2.53 -5.70 1.82
C ASN A 31 1.03 -5.90 1.56
N SER A 32 0.35 -6.69 2.39
CA SER A 32 -1.10 -6.89 2.31
C SER A 32 -1.88 -5.61 2.59
N VAL A 33 -1.53 -4.88 3.66
CA VAL A 33 -2.19 -3.62 4.01
C VAL A 33 -1.89 -2.53 2.99
N TYR A 34 -0.64 -2.44 2.52
CA TYR A 34 -0.24 -1.46 1.51
C TYR A 34 -0.99 -1.67 0.19
N ASN A 35 -1.02 -2.92 -0.33
CA ASN A 35 -1.71 -3.22 -1.58
C ASN A 35 -3.22 -2.99 -1.48
N LYS A 36 -3.82 -3.30 -0.33
CA LYS A 36 -5.24 -3.03 -0.09
C LYS A 36 -5.52 -1.52 -0.09
N GLY A 37 -4.71 -0.73 0.61
CA GLY A 37 -4.85 0.72 0.65
C GLY A 37 -4.68 1.39 -0.73
N VAL A 38 -3.72 0.91 -1.53
CA VAL A 38 -3.53 1.39 -2.92
C VAL A 38 -4.73 1.03 -3.80
N ALA A 39 -5.25 -0.19 -3.69
CA ALA A 39 -6.41 -0.63 -4.46
C ALA A 39 -7.68 0.16 -4.09
N ASP A 40 -7.94 0.36 -2.79
CA ASP A 40 -9.08 1.15 -2.30
C ASP A 40 -8.96 2.62 -2.74
N GLY A 41 -7.75 3.17 -2.71
CA GLY A 41 -7.44 4.51 -3.21
C GLY A 41 -7.75 4.65 -4.72
N GLN A 42 -7.27 3.72 -5.54
CA GLN A 42 -7.53 3.71 -6.98
C GLN A 42 -9.01 3.53 -7.30
N LEU A 43 -9.71 2.65 -6.57
CA LEU A 43 -11.14 2.42 -6.75
C LEU A 43 -11.97 3.67 -6.44
N SER A 44 -11.63 4.40 -5.37
CA SER A 44 -12.32 5.65 -5.01
C SER A 44 -12.15 6.75 -6.07
N VAL A 45 -10.97 6.85 -6.68
CA VAL A 45 -10.72 7.78 -7.78
C VAL A 45 -11.56 7.38 -8.99
N ILE A 46 -11.55 6.12 -9.40
CA ILE A 46 -12.34 5.62 -10.54
C ILE A 46 -13.84 5.84 -10.32
N GLN A 47 -14.36 5.55 -9.12
CA GLN A 47 -15.77 5.81 -8.80
C GLN A 47 -16.12 7.30 -8.91
N THR A 48 -15.24 8.16 -8.42
CA THR A 48 -15.41 9.62 -8.55
C THR A 48 -15.38 10.05 -10.02
N GLN A 49 -14.51 9.43 -10.84
CA GLN A 49 -14.46 9.69 -12.28
C GLN A 49 -15.75 9.27 -12.99
N MET A 50 -16.32 8.11 -12.64
CA MET A 50 -17.59 7.63 -13.18
C MET A 50 -18.78 8.51 -12.76
N GLN A 51 -18.80 9.04 -11.54
CA GLN A 51 -19.89 9.87 -11.04
C GLN A 51 -19.85 11.30 -11.57
N THR A 52 -18.65 11.88 -11.68
CA THR A 52 -18.48 13.30 -12.05
C THR A 52 -18.24 13.50 -13.55
N GLY A 53 -17.92 12.44 -14.29
CA GLY A 53 -17.49 12.53 -15.69
C GLY A 53 -16.15 13.26 -15.85
N ASN A 54 -15.40 13.46 -14.75
CA ASN A 54 -14.09 14.11 -14.75
C ASN A 54 -13.00 13.06 -14.56
N VAL A 55 -11.90 13.17 -15.29
CA VAL A 55 -10.66 12.44 -15.03
C VAL A 55 -9.83 13.23 -14.02
N PHE A 56 -9.34 12.54 -12.99
CA PHE A 56 -8.43 13.13 -12.00
C PHE A 56 -7.01 12.68 -12.29
N VAL A 57 -6.13 13.64 -12.55
CA VAL A 57 -4.71 13.40 -12.87
C VAL A 57 -3.85 13.99 -11.76
N VAL A 58 -2.84 13.24 -11.33
CA VAL A 58 -1.87 13.71 -10.32
C VAL A 58 -0.70 14.35 -11.04
N VAL A 59 -0.53 15.67 -10.88
CA VAL A 59 0.59 16.45 -11.44
C VAL A 59 1.29 17.17 -10.30
N ASN A 60 2.61 16.98 -10.17
CA ASN A 60 3.43 17.59 -9.12
C ASN A 60 2.86 17.45 -7.70
N GLY A 61 2.29 16.30 -7.37
CA GLY A 61 1.73 16.03 -6.03
C GLY A 61 0.37 16.68 -5.76
N THR A 62 -0.23 17.36 -6.75
CA THR A 62 -1.59 17.90 -6.65
C THR A 62 -2.56 17.08 -7.51
N VAL A 63 -3.76 16.81 -6.97
CA VAL A 63 -4.83 16.13 -7.71
C VAL A 63 -5.61 17.19 -8.48
N GLN A 64 -5.54 17.16 -9.80
CA GLN A 64 -6.29 18.08 -10.68
C GLN A 64 -7.41 17.30 -11.38
N GLY A 65 -8.63 17.82 -11.32
CA GLY A 65 -9.81 17.27 -11.98
C GLY A 65 -10.06 17.96 -13.31
N TYR A 66 -10.22 17.19 -14.37
CA TYR A 66 -10.46 17.66 -15.73
C TYR A 66 -11.66 16.91 -16.30
N PRO A 67 -12.59 17.55 -16.99
CA PRO A 67 -13.71 16.83 -17.58
C PRO A 67 -13.24 15.85 -18.66
N ILE A 68 -13.85 14.67 -18.77
CA ILE A 68 -13.49 13.61 -19.75
C ILE A 68 -13.47 14.16 -21.18
N ASN A 69 -14.38 15.08 -21.50
CA ASN A 69 -14.44 15.74 -22.79
C ASN A 69 -13.18 16.56 -23.13
N ALA A 70 -12.39 16.99 -22.15
CA ALA A 70 -11.11 17.66 -22.37
C ALA A 70 -10.02 16.70 -22.85
N PHE A 71 -10.12 15.39 -22.55
CA PHE A 71 -9.20 14.37 -23.06
C PHE A 71 -9.71 13.69 -24.32
N CYS A 72 -11.02 13.53 -24.45
CA CYS A 72 -11.65 12.96 -25.64
C CYS A 72 -11.84 13.99 -26.77
N GLY A 73 -11.59 15.28 -26.50
CA GLY A 73 -11.61 16.38 -27.47
C GLY A 73 -10.41 16.43 -28.42
N GLY A 74 -9.90 15.26 -28.83
CA GLY A 74 -8.95 15.14 -29.91
C GLY A 74 -9.62 15.46 -31.24
N ASN A 75 -9.49 16.72 -31.66
CA ASN A 75 -9.71 17.28 -33.00
C ASN A 75 -11.14 17.71 -33.37
N SER A 76 -11.43 18.98 -33.15
CA SER A 76 -12.42 19.74 -33.95
C SER A 76 -11.86 21.13 -34.24
N ASN A 77 -10.71 21.18 -34.91
CA ASN A 77 -10.20 22.36 -35.60
C ASN A 77 -9.79 21.96 -37.01
N THR A 78 -10.79 21.71 -37.87
CA THR A 78 -10.90 21.93 -39.34
C THR A 78 -12.06 21.09 -39.87
#